data_AF-A0A2M7I469-F1
#
_entry.id   AF-A0A2M7I469-F1
#
_cell.length_a   1.000
_cell.length_b   1.000
_cell.length_c   1.000
_cell.angle_alpha   90.00
_cell.angle_beta   90.00
_cell.angle_gamma   90.00
#
_symmetry.space_group_name_H-M   'P 1'
#
loop_
_entity.id
_entity.type
_entity.pdbx_description
1 polymer ?
#
loop_
_entity_poly.entity_id
_entity_poly.type
_entity_poly.pdbx_seq_one_letter_code
_entity_poly.pdbx_strand_id
1 'polypeptide(L)'
;MLSNNKILLKILFISLIIISACSKEKEKINAADELKKLESKEYLLQKVKNVLGNDVGFTVKGNFNNNGVFEVVAAKDVNNSELSGIKFYLLQLNGSNLTLTDSTKILEGSLKYSLTNKIKFPFFNFELIYYNSKDYYLGSGGGEQFSYIINFNDNEIYYAHLISVPKKVDTIFLSNNIKNEQIKNFFLSIAKKDFPNINVSSTDIKLDKNSF
;
A
#
# COMPACT_ATOMS: atom_id res chain seq x y z
N MET A 1 44.64 -47.55 -52.96
CA MET A 1 44.90 -46.38 -52.09
C MET A 1 43.58 -45.89 -51.52
N LEU A 2 43.10 -46.48 -50.42
CA LEU A 2 41.82 -46.11 -49.78
C LEU A 2 41.82 -46.65 -48.33
N SER A 3 42.69 -46.12 -47.46
CA SER A 3 42.63 -46.50 -46.04
C SER A 3 43.05 -45.43 -45.02
N ASN A 4 43.20 -44.15 -45.41
CA ASN A 4 43.63 -43.10 -44.45
C ASN A 4 42.57 -42.06 -44.07
N ASN A 5 41.32 -42.17 -44.57
CA ASN A 5 40.28 -41.15 -44.34
C ASN A 5 39.36 -41.38 -43.13
N LYS A 6 39.52 -42.48 -42.36
CA LYS A 6 38.66 -42.76 -41.20
C LYS A 6 39.15 -42.17 -39.88
N ILE A 7 40.44 -41.80 -39.79
CA ILE A 7 41.05 -41.23 -38.57
C ILE A 7 40.84 -39.71 -38.52
N LEU A 8 40.97 -39.01 -39.65
CA LEU A 8 40.71 -37.57 -39.73
C LEU A 8 39.26 -37.19 -39.41
N LEU A 9 38.29 -38.02 -39.80
CA LEU A 9 36.87 -37.75 -39.55
C LEU A 9 36.47 -37.92 -38.08
N LYS A 10 37.19 -38.77 -37.32
CA LYS A 10 36.95 -38.96 -35.88
C LYS A 10 37.56 -37.83 -35.04
N ILE A 11 38.67 -37.23 -35.49
CA ILE A 11 39.29 -36.09 -34.80
C ILE A 11 38.43 -34.83 -34.97
N LEU A 12 37.78 -34.65 -36.13
CA LEU A 12 36.89 -33.51 -36.39
C LEU A 12 35.58 -33.56 -35.56
N PHE A 13 35.11 -34.75 -35.16
CA PHE A 13 33.90 -34.90 -34.36
C PHE A 13 34.13 -34.70 -32.85
N ILE A 14 35.37 -34.86 -32.37
CA ILE A 14 35.71 -34.68 -30.96
C ILE A 14 35.98 -33.20 -30.63
N SER A 15 36.40 -32.38 -31.60
CA SER A 15 36.63 -30.94 -31.36
C SER A 15 35.35 -30.09 -31.37
N LEU A 16 34.20 -30.65 -31.77
CA LEU A 16 32.93 -29.90 -31.84
C LEU A 16 32.13 -29.89 -30.53
N ILE A 17 32.55 -30.66 -29.52
CA ILE A 17 31.81 -30.81 -28.25
C ILE A 17 32.27 -29.80 -27.18
N ILE A 18 33.34 -29.03 -27.43
CA ILE A 18 33.96 -28.17 -26.41
C ILE A 18 33.44 -26.71 -26.43
N ILE A 19 32.62 -26.31 -27.39
CA ILE A 19 32.19 -24.89 -27.56
C ILE A 19 30.79 -24.59 -27.00
N SER A 20 30.13 -25.55 -26.34
CA SER A 20 28.78 -25.33 -25.75
C SER A 20 28.78 -25.13 -24.23
N ALA A 21 29.92 -25.24 -23.56
CA ALA A 21 30.04 -25.09 -22.11
C ALA A 21 30.52 -23.68 -21.70
N CYS A 22 30.03 -22.64 -22.38
CA CYS A 22 29.92 -21.32 -21.76
C CYS A 22 28.45 -21.16 -21.35
N SER A 23 28.05 -21.94 -20.34
CA SER A 23 26.85 -21.59 -19.60
C SER A 23 27.14 -20.23 -19.00
N LYS A 24 26.50 -19.18 -19.53
CA LYS A 24 26.31 -17.94 -18.79
C LYS A 24 25.81 -18.37 -17.42
N GLU A 25 26.63 -18.19 -16.39
CA GLU A 25 26.14 -18.07 -15.03
C GLU A 25 25.08 -16.97 -15.10
N LYS A 26 23.82 -17.38 -15.24
CA LYS A 26 22.73 -16.57 -14.72
C LYS A 26 23.08 -16.47 -13.26
N GLU A 27 23.61 -15.32 -12.85
CA GLU A 27 23.70 -14.94 -11.45
C GLU A 27 22.43 -15.43 -10.79
N LYS A 28 22.55 -16.47 -9.96
CA LYS A 28 21.52 -16.76 -8.97
C LYS A 28 21.58 -15.54 -8.07
N ILE A 29 20.80 -14.51 -8.40
CA ILE A 29 20.53 -13.42 -7.48
C ILE A 29 20.10 -14.13 -6.21
N ASN A 30 20.96 -14.06 -5.20
CA ASN A 30 20.75 -14.79 -3.97
C ASN A 30 19.43 -14.28 -3.40
N ALA A 31 18.44 -15.16 -3.25
CA ALA A 31 17.11 -14.76 -2.80
C ALA A 31 17.20 -14.02 -1.45
N ALA A 32 18.19 -14.34 -0.63
CA ALA A 32 18.50 -13.63 0.61
C ALA A 32 18.94 -12.17 0.40
N ASP A 33 19.72 -11.87 -0.65
CA ASP A 33 20.19 -10.52 -0.94
C ASP A 33 19.08 -9.66 -1.57
N GLU A 34 18.18 -10.28 -2.36
CA GLU A 34 16.94 -9.66 -2.82
C GLU A 34 16.01 -9.28 -1.67
N LEU A 35 15.84 -10.17 -0.69
CA LEU A 35 15.00 -9.91 0.49
C LEU A 35 15.54 -8.76 1.34
N LYS A 36 16.87 -8.61 1.45
CA LYS A 36 17.49 -7.46 2.16
C LYS A 36 17.23 -6.14 1.46
N LYS A 37 17.25 -6.12 0.13
CA LYS A 37 16.99 -4.88 -0.65
C LYS A 37 15.56 -4.36 -0.44
N LEU A 38 14.61 -5.24 -0.15
CA LEU A 38 13.21 -4.86 0.14
C LEU A 38 13.04 -4.06 1.43
N GLU A 39 14.06 -3.98 2.29
CA GLU A 39 14.06 -3.05 3.44
C GLU A 39 14.28 -1.59 3.00
N SER A 40 14.87 -1.34 1.83
CA SER A 40 14.96 0.02 1.26
C SER A 40 13.58 0.45 0.75
N LYS A 41 13.12 1.60 1.24
CA LYS A 41 11.88 2.23 0.80
C LYS A 41 11.88 2.53 -0.69
N GLU A 42 12.99 3.03 -1.21
CA GLU A 42 13.15 3.39 -2.62
C GLU A 42 13.08 2.15 -3.51
N TYR A 43 13.79 1.08 -3.13
CA TYR A 43 13.76 -0.17 -3.88
C TYR A 43 12.38 -0.84 -3.83
N LEU A 44 11.74 -0.87 -2.65
CA LEU A 44 10.38 -1.37 -2.50
C LEU A 44 9.39 -0.62 -3.38
N LEU A 45 9.45 0.72 -3.37
CA LEU A 45 8.59 1.56 -4.19
C LEU A 45 8.76 1.26 -5.68
N GLN A 46 9.99 1.17 -6.17
CA GLN A 46 10.26 0.83 -7.57
C GLN A 46 9.70 -0.54 -7.95
N LYS A 47 9.86 -1.54 -7.07
CA LYS A 47 9.37 -2.88 -7.31
C LYS A 47 7.84 -2.94 -7.38
N VAL A 48 7.17 -2.21 -6.50
CA VAL A 48 5.70 -2.08 -6.53
C VAL A 48 5.24 -1.34 -7.79
N LYS A 49 5.97 -0.30 -8.23
CA LYS A 49 5.64 0.42 -9.48
C LYS A 49 5.68 -0.49 -10.71
N ASN A 50 6.57 -1.48 -10.74
CA ASN A 50 6.59 -2.49 -11.81
C ASN A 50 5.33 -3.37 -11.85
N VAL A 51 4.59 -3.48 -10.73
CA VAL A 51 3.36 -4.28 -10.64
C VAL A 51 2.11 -3.41 -10.84
N LEU A 52 2.07 -2.22 -10.23
CA LEU A 52 0.85 -1.39 -10.14
C LEU A 52 0.87 -0.12 -10.99
N GLY A 53 1.99 0.18 -11.65
CA GLY A 53 2.20 1.39 -12.44
C GLY A 53 3.02 2.47 -11.72
N ASN A 54 3.50 3.44 -12.48
CA ASN A 54 4.41 4.49 -12.00
C ASN A 54 3.77 5.51 -11.04
N ASP A 55 2.44 5.53 -10.99
CA ASP A 55 1.58 6.44 -10.22
C ASP A 55 1.45 6.07 -8.74
N VAL A 56 2.06 4.96 -8.30
CA VAL A 56 2.13 4.60 -6.88
C VAL A 56 2.87 5.68 -6.08
N GLY A 57 2.19 6.26 -5.10
CA GLY A 57 2.69 7.34 -4.26
C GLY A 57 3.09 6.91 -2.84
N PHE A 58 2.68 5.71 -2.41
CA PHE A 58 2.98 5.19 -1.08
C PHE A 58 3.21 3.68 -1.12
N THR A 59 4.19 3.22 -0.35
CA THR A 59 4.42 1.79 -0.07
C THR A 59 4.92 1.58 1.35
N VAL A 60 4.54 0.46 1.96
CA VAL A 60 5.04 0.03 3.26
C VAL A 60 5.04 -1.49 3.36
N LYS A 61 6.12 -2.06 3.90
CA LYS A 61 6.22 -3.47 4.27
C LYS A 61 5.72 -3.70 5.69
N GLY A 62 4.99 -4.77 5.91
CA GLY A 62 4.42 -5.09 7.21
C GLY A 62 3.86 -6.50 7.29
N ASN A 63 3.31 -6.85 8.44
CA ASN A 63 2.52 -8.06 8.62
C ASN A 63 1.05 -7.66 8.63
N PHE A 64 0.35 -7.74 7.49
CA PHE A 64 -1.04 -7.29 7.36
C PHE A 64 -2.06 -8.43 7.44
N ASN A 65 -1.59 -9.64 7.73
CA ASN A 65 -2.39 -10.83 7.96
C ASN A 65 -1.98 -11.56 9.24
N ASN A 66 -2.86 -12.43 9.72
CA ASN A 66 -2.61 -13.25 10.92
C ASN A 66 -1.63 -14.42 10.70
N ASN A 67 -1.17 -14.64 9.47
CA ASN A 67 -0.29 -15.76 9.10
C ASN A 67 1.20 -15.46 9.35
N GLY A 68 1.55 -14.23 9.73
CA GLY A 68 2.92 -13.82 10.02
C GLY A 68 3.80 -13.69 8.77
N VAL A 69 3.19 -13.68 7.59
CA VAL A 69 3.89 -13.51 6.31
C VAL A 69 4.02 -12.02 6.02
N PHE A 70 5.23 -11.57 5.69
CA PHE A 70 5.43 -10.19 5.29
C PHE A 70 4.73 -9.89 3.96
N GLU A 71 3.99 -8.79 3.96
CA GLU A 71 3.24 -8.26 2.85
C GLU A 71 3.61 -6.80 2.63
N VAL A 72 3.18 -6.28 1.49
CA VAL A 72 3.41 -4.89 1.10
C VAL A 72 2.06 -4.26 0.86
N VAL A 73 1.78 -3.15 1.54
CA VAL A 73 0.68 -2.28 1.14
C VAL A 73 1.22 -1.18 0.25
N ALA A 74 0.48 -0.90 -0.82
CA ALA A 74 0.71 0.23 -1.70
C ALA A 74 -0.54 1.10 -1.79
N ALA A 75 -0.37 2.38 -2.10
CA ALA A 75 -1.48 3.26 -2.43
C ALA A 75 -1.16 4.17 -3.60
N LYS A 76 -2.20 4.52 -4.36
CA LYS A 76 -2.12 5.50 -5.45
C LYS A 76 -3.41 6.29 -5.55
N ASP A 77 -3.28 7.53 -6.02
CA ASP A 77 -4.42 8.36 -6.38
C ASP A 77 -5.06 7.81 -7.65
N VAL A 78 -6.38 7.72 -7.65
CA VAL A 78 -7.19 7.41 -8.82
C VAL A 78 -7.85 8.70 -9.23
N ASN A 79 -7.57 9.15 -10.46
CA ASN A 79 -8.21 10.33 -11.02
C ASN A 79 -8.54 10.05 -12.48
N ASN A 80 -9.81 9.76 -12.75
CA ASN A 80 -10.35 9.61 -14.10
C ASN A 80 -11.66 10.42 -14.20
N SER A 81 -12.28 10.42 -15.38
CA SER A 81 -13.49 11.21 -15.66
C SER A 81 -14.69 10.89 -14.77
N GLU A 82 -14.70 9.72 -14.13
CA GLU A 82 -15.84 9.20 -13.35
C GLU A 82 -15.55 9.12 -11.86
N LEU A 83 -14.29 8.95 -11.47
CA LEU A 83 -13.86 8.60 -10.12
C LEU A 83 -12.61 9.37 -9.73
N SER A 84 -12.66 9.98 -8.55
CA SER A 84 -11.52 10.62 -7.90
C SER A 84 -11.41 10.10 -6.48
N GLY A 85 -10.19 9.77 -6.04
CA GLY A 85 -9.94 9.30 -4.68
C GLY A 85 -8.62 8.58 -4.54
N ILE A 86 -8.50 7.80 -3.48
CA ILE A 86 -7.33 6.97 -3.17
C ILE A 86 -7.71 5.49 -3.17
N LYS A 87 -6.82 4.63 -3.67
CA LYS A 87 -6.98 3.17 -3.62
C LYS A 87 -5.76 2.52 -3.00
N PHE A 88 -6.00 1.59 -2.07
CA PHE A 88 -4.98 0.79 -1.41
C PHE A 88 -4.96 -0.62 -1.98
N TYR A 89 -3.77 -1.21 -2.02
CA TYR A 89 -3.50 -2.53 -2.59
C TYR A 89 -2.66 -3.33 -1.61
N LEU A 90 -2.99 -4.60 -1.44
CA LEU A 90 -2.17 -5.57 -0.73
C LEU A 90 -1.41 -6.42 -1.74
N LEU A 91 -0.10 -6.54 -1.56
CA LEU A 91 0.75 -7.41 -2.34
C LEU A 91 1.45 -8.41 -1.44
N GLN A 92 1.41 -9.67 -1.84
CA GLN A 92 2.16 -10.73 -1.18
C GLN A 92 3.55 -10.86 -1.81
N LEU A 93 4.55 -11.07 -0.97
CA LEU A 93 5.91 -11.35 -1.38
C LEU A 93 6.14 -12.86 -1.48
N ASN A 94 6.28 -13.35 -2.70
CA ASN A 94 6.59 -14.75 -3.00
C ASN A 94 8.03 -14.85 -3.50
N GLY A 95 8.97 -15.09 -2.59
CA GLY A 95 10.40 -15.02 -2.87
C GLY A 95 10.82 -13.59 -3.22
N SER A 96 11.24 -13.37 -4.46
CA SER A 96 11.56 -12.03 -4.99
C SER A 96 10.40 -11.37 -5.74
N ASN A 97 9.25 -12.02 -5.92
CA ASN A 97 8.16 -11.46 -6.72
C ASN A 97 7.06 -10.89 -5.85
N LEU A 98 6.48 -9.76 -6.28
CA LEU A 98 5.29 -9.18 -5.68
C LEU A 98 4.08 -9.57 -6.52
N THR A 99 3.02 -10.03 -5.87
CA THR A 99 1.74 -10.37 -6.52
C THR A 99 0.62 -9.65 -5.81
N LEU A 100 -0.23 -8.95 -6.56
CA LEU A 100 -1.42 -8.30 -6.04
C LEU A 100 -2.39 -9.37 -5.52
N THR A 101 -2.81 -9.26 -4.26
CA THR A 101 -3.73 -10.21 -3.62
C THR A 101 -5.06 -9.59 -3.26
N ASP A 102 -5.08 -8.30 -2.89
CA ASP A 102 -6.32 -7.61 -2.54
C ASP A 102 -6.23 -6.10 -2.82
N SER A 103 -7.37 -5.42 -2.85
CA SER A 103 -7.45 -3.97 -2.94
C SER A 103 -8.74 -3.42 -2.35
N THR A 104 -8.66 -2.19 -1.82
CA THR A 104 -9.86 -1.48 -1.37
C THR A 104 -10.71 -1.04 -2.56
N LYS A 105 -11.97 -0.68 -2.29
CA LYS A 105 -12.68 0.28 -3.16
C LYS A 105 -11.92 1.62 -3.20
N ILE A 106 -12.30 2.50 -4.14
CA ILE A 106 -11.82 3.88 -4.13
C ILE A 106 -12.42 4.58 -2.91
N LEU A 107 -11.57 5.24 -2.14
CA LEU A 107 -11.91 5.99 -0.93
C LEU A 107 -11.75 7.49 -1.19
N GLU A 108 -12.53 8.31 -0.51
CA GLU A 108 -12.39 9.78 -0.59
C GLU A 108 -11.05 10.23 -0.01
N GLY A 109 -10.41 11.17 -0.70
CA GLY A 109 -9.11 11.75 -0.32
C GLY A 109 -8.06 11.66 -1.43
N SER A 110 -6.88 12.21 -1.14
CA SER A 110 -5.69 12.11 -2.00
C SER A 110 -4.46 11.76 -1.15
N LEU A 111 -3.42 11.21 -1.76
CA LEU A 111 -2.11 11.06 -1.15
C LEU A 111 -1.40 12.39 -0.91
N LYS A 112 -1.77 13.45 -1.65
CA LYS A 112 -1.19 14.78 -1.52
C LYS A 112 -1.45 15.32 -0.11
N TYR A 113 -0.39 15.69 0.61
CA TYR A 113 -0.41 16.19 2.00
C TYR A 113 -0.98 15.24 3.07
N SER A 114 -1.48 14.07 2.68
CA SER A 114 -1.98 13.06 3.60
C SER A 114 -0.92 12.52 4.56
N LEU A 115 -1.40 11.98 5.68
CA LEU A 115 -0.65 11.10 6.55
C LEU A 115 -1.10 9.66 6.31
N THR A 116 -0.21 8.87 5.71
CA THR A 116 -0.43 7.44 5.51
C THR A 116 0.68 6.66 6.19
N ASN A 117 0.34 5.78 7.13
CA ASN A 117 1.30 4.95 7.86
C ASN A 117 0.67 3.62 8.25
N LYS A 118 1.49 2.61 8.53
CA LYS A 118 1.00 1.42 9.23
C LYS A 118 0.83 1.69 10.73
N ILE A 119 -0.14 1.04 11.35
CA ILE A 119 -0.41 1.12 12.78
C ILE A 119 -0.62 -0.29 13.34
N LYS A 120 -0.41 -0.47 14.65
CA LYS A 120 -0.66 -1.73 15.34
C LYS A 120 -1.44 -1.48 16.61
N PHE A 121 -2.60 -2.12 16.73
CA PHE A 121 -3.33 -2.14 17.99
C PHE A 121 -2.91 -3.36 18.83
N PRO A 122 -2.88 -3.26 20.17
CA PRO A 122 -2.46 -4.36 21.04
C PRO A 122 -3.27 -5.66 20.89
N PHE A 123 -4.52 -5.56 20.43
CA PHE A 123 -5.43 -6.71 20.28
C PHE A 123 -5.38 -7.35 18.88
N PHE A 124 -4.63 -6.80 17.93
CA PHE A 124 -4.31 -7.45 16.67
C PHE A 124 -2.90 -8.02 16.71
N ASN A 125 -2.74 -9.27 16.27
CA ASN A 125 -1.42 -9.88 16.05
C ASN A 125 -0.79 -9.45 14.71
N PHE A 126 -1.50 -8.64 13.92
CA PHE A 126 -1.06 -8.03 12.67
C PHE A 126 -1.16 -6.50 12.73
N GLU A 127 -0.60 -5.86 11.71
CA GLU A 127 -0.59 -4.42 11.47
C GLU A 127 -1.76 -4.03 10.55
N LEU A 128 -2.21 -2.79 10.65
CA LEU A 128 -3.23 -2.17 9.80
C LEU A 128 -2.64 -0.96 9.10
N ILE A 129 -3.39 -0.36 8.19
CA ILE A 129 -3.03 0.90 7.55
C ILE A 129 -3.91 2.01 8.08
N TYR A 130 -3.29 3.08 8.55
CA TYR A 130 -3.95 4.33 8.88
C TYR A 130 -3.72 5.35 7.77
N TYR A 131 -4.81 5.93 7.31
CA TYR A 131 -4.84 7.07 6.40
C TYR A 131 -5.56 8.23 7.05
N ASN A 132 -5.04 9.43 6.85
CA ASN A 132 -5.69 10.68 7.19
C ASN A 132 -5.38 11.68 6.07
N SER A 133 -6.41 12.21 5.44
CA SER A 133 -6.24 13.06 4.26
C SER A 133 -5.55 14.38 4.58
N LYS A 134 -5.63 14.85 5.84
CA LYS A 134 -5.15 16.17 6.26
C LYS A 134 -5.67 17.30 5.38
N ASP A 135 -6.84 17.12 4.74
CA ASP A 135 -7.49 18.11 3.87
C ASP A 135 -8.13 19.27 4.68
N TYR A 136 -7.58 19.57 5.85
CA TYR A 136 -7.95 20.73 6.64
C TYR A 136 -6.93 21.84 6.44
N TYR A 137 -7.37 22.97 5.89
CA TYR A 137 -6.57 24.18 5.78
C TYR A 137 -6.69 24.99 7.08
N LEU A 138 -5.71 24.88 7.97
CA LEU A 138 -5.55 25.83 9.08
C LEU A 138 -5.47 27.25 8.50
N GLY A 139 -6.51 28.06 8.74
CA GLY A 139 -6.62 29.44 8.25
C GLY A 139 -7.62 29.68 7.11
N SER A 140 -8.21 28.64 6.50
CA SER A 140 -9.20 28.80 5.41
C SER A 140 -10.63 29.11 5.88
N GLY A 141 -10.90 28.98 7.17
CA GLY A 141 -12.28 29.03 7.67
C GLY A 141 -13.05 27.77 7.33
N GLY A 142 -12.52 26.59 7.68
CA GLY A 142 -13.22 25.31 7.64
C GLY A 142 -12.66 24.32 6.61
N GLY A 143 -13.10 23.07 6.72
CA GLY A 143 -12.70 21.96 5.83
C GLY A 143 -13.26 20.61 6.27
N GLU A 144 -12.99 19.60 5.43
CA GLU A 144 -13.32 18.19 5.66
C GLU A 144 -12.02 17.38 5.78
N GLN A 145 -12.02 16.35 6.63
CA GLN A 145 -10.91 15.42 6.75
C GLN A 145 -11.45 14.00 6.75
N PHE A 146 -11.00 13.22 5.77
CA PHE A 146 -11.30 11.79 5.66
C PHE A 146 -10.20 10.99 6.35
N SER A 147 -10.57 10.03 7.20
CA SER A 147 -9.62 9.14 7.87
C SER A 147 -10.08 7.70 7.82
N TYR A 148 -9.16 6.79 7.54
CA TYR A 148 -9.43 5.35 7.44
C TYR A 148 -8.44 4.54 8.26
N ILE A 149 -8.93 3.45 8.85
CA ILE A 149 -8.11 2.32 9.28
C ILE A 149 -8.51 1.15 8.41
N ILE A 150 -7.57 0.62 7.64
CA ILE A 150 -7.80 -0.44 6.66
C ILE A 150 -7.24 -1.74 7.24
N ASN A 151 -8.13 -2.71 7.41
CA ASN A 151 -7.86 -4.05 7.86
C ASN A 151 -8.00 -5.03 6.69
N PHE A 152 -6.88 -5.33 6.05
CA PHE A 152 -6.85 -6.29 4.94
C PHE A 152 -7.10 -7.74 5.39
N ASN A 153 -6.78 -8.10 6.63
CA ASN A 153 -7.02 -9.46 7.14
C ASN A 153 -8.51 -9.81 7.15
N ASP A 154 -9.34 -8.87 7.59
CA ASP A 154 -10.79 -9.07 7.72
C ASP A 154 -11.60 -8.40 6.60
N ASN A 155 -10.92 -7.78 5.63
CA ASN A 155 -11.51 -6.95 4.58
C ASN A 155 -12.47 -5.88 5.14
N GLU A 156 -12.05 -5.22 6.21
CA GLU A 156 -12.82 -4.16 6.88
C GLU A 156 -12.12 -2.80 6.73
N ILE A 157 -12.92 -1.75 6.57
CA ILE A 157 -12.45 -0.36 6.57
C ILE A 157 -13.23 0.38 7.64
N TYR A 158 -12.53 0.86 8.66
CA TYR A 158 -13.08 1.76 9.66
C TYR A 158 -12.88 3.19 9.19
N TYR A 159 -13.96 3.96 9.15
CA TYR A 159 -13.99 5.30 8.59
C TYR A 159 -14.39 6.34 9.64
N ALA A 160 -13.69 7.47 9.60
CA ALA A 160 -14.04 8.69 10.32
C ALA A 160 -14.04 9.90 9.37
N HIS A 161 -15.07 10.74 9.48
CA HIS A 161 -15.20 11.98 8.72
C HIS A 161 -15.28 13.16 9.68
N LEU A 162 -14.28 14.03 9.65
CA LEU A 162 -14.28 15.25 10.44
C LEU A 162 -14.68 16.43 9.56
N ILE A 163 -15.57 17.27 10.08
CA ILE A 163 -16.02 18.50 9.45
C ILE A 163 -15.85 19.64 10.43
N SER A 164 -15.15 20.67 9.98
CA SER A 164 -14.96 21.92 10.70
C SER A 164 -15.48 23.07 9.87
N VAL A 165 -16.39 23.87 10.43
CA VAL A 165 -17.01 25.02 9.76
C VAL A 165 -16.94 26.23 10.68
N PRO A 166 -16.60 27.43 10.20
CA PRO A 166 -16.48 28.62 11.03
C PRO A 166 -17.76 28.90 11.79
N LYS A 167 -17.60 29.26 13.07
CA LYS A 167 -18.71 29.62 13.97
C LYS A 167 -19.72 28.49 14.19
N LYS A 168 -19.43 27.26 13.76
CA LYS A 168 -20.18 26.05 14.09
C LYS A 168 -19.32 25.15 14.99
N VAL A 169 -19.98 24.22 15.66
CA VAL A 169 -19.28 23.19 16.43
C VAL A 169 -18.70 22.18 15.45
N ASP A 170 -17.41 21.86 15.61
CA ASP A 170 -16.75 20.82 14.82
C ASP A 170 -17.41 19.47 15.09
N THR A 171 -17.56 18.66 14.04
CA THR A 171 -18.21 17.37 14.14
C THR A 171 -17.35 16.26 13.56
N ILE A 172 -17.44 15.07 14.14
CA ILE A 172 -16.85 13.86 13.61
C ILE A 172 -17.92 12.77 13.51
N PHE A 173 -18.09 12.22 12.32
CA PHE A 173 -18.83 11.00 12.09
C PHE A 173 -17.88 9.80 12.18
N LEU A 174 -18.37 8.70 12.75
CA LEU A 174 -17.67 7.42 12.82
C LEU A 174 -18.56 6.34 12.19
N SER A 175 -18.01 5.57 11.26
CA SER A 175 -18.74 4.49 10.58
C SER A 175 -19.29 3.42 11.54
N ASN A 176 -20.47 2.89 11.21
CA ASN A 176 -21.25 1.98 12.05
C ASN A 176 -20.57 0.64 12.36
N ASN A 177 -19.58 0.23 11.55
CA ASN A 177 -18.81 -0.99 11.79
C ASN A 177 -17.76 -0.84 12.90
N ILE A 178 -17.52 0.38 13.41
CA ILE A 178 -16.61 0.60 14.55
C ILE A 178 -17.30 0.18 15.85
N LYS A 179 -17.16 -1.09 16.20
CA LYS A 179 -17.66 -1.66 17.48
C LYS A 179 -16.62 -1.66 18.59
N ASN A 180 -15.34 -1.64 18.22
CA ASN A 180 -14.24 -1.68 19.17
C ASN A 180 -13.94 -0.27 19.72
N GLU A 181 -14.06 -0.10 21.04
CA GLU A 181 -13.85 1.18 21.71
C GLU A 181 -12.42 1.73 21.56
N GLN A 182 -11.39 0.89 21.39
CA GLN A 182 -10.03 1.38 21.16
C GLN A 182 -9.86 2.01 19.77
N ILE A 183 -10.52 1.46 18.74
CA ILE A 183 -10.53 2.04 17.38
C ILE A 183 -11.27 3.38 17.38
N LYS A 184 -12.43 3.42 18.04
CA LYS A 184 -13.21 4.65 18.24
C LYS A 184 -12.39 5.72 18.96
N ASN A 185 -11.77 5.35 20.09
CA ASN A 185 -10.93 6.26 20.88
C ASN A 185 -9.70 6.72 20.10
N PHE A 186 -9.12 5.88 19.24
CA PHE A 186 -8.03 6.30 18.37
C PHE A 186 -8.44 7.46 17.46
N PHE A 187 -9.53 7.33 16.70
CA PHE A 187 -10.02 8.42 15.84
C PHE A 187 -10.33 9.69 16.64
N LEU A 188 -11.07 9.55 17.75
CA LEU A 188 -11.42 10.69 18.60
C LEU A 188 -10.20 11.36 19.22
N SER A 189 -9.18 10.59 19.63
CA SER A 189 -7.94 11.13 20.20
C SER A 189 -7.15 11.96 19.20
N ILE A 190 -7.17 11.57 17.91
CA ILE A 190 -6.51 12.34 16.86
C ILE A 190 -7.28 13.63 16.60
N ALA A 191 -8.60 13.54 16.42
CA ALA A 191 -9.43 14.72 16.19
C ALA A 191 -9.35 15.74 17.33
N LYS A 192 -9.37 15.27 18.59
CA LYS A 192 -9.33 16.15 19.78
C LYS A 192 -8.03 16.90 19.98
N LYS A 193 -6.95 16.53 19.29
CA LYS A 193 -5.69 17.31 19.32
C LYS A 193 -5.89 18.69 18.71
N ASP A 194 -6.62 18.74 17.60
CA ASP A 194 -6.87 19.97 16.85
C ASP A 194 -8.23 20.59 17.24
N PHE A 195 -9.21 19.76 17.63
CA PHE A 195 -10.57 20.17 17.97
C PHE A 195 -11.01 19.59 19.33
N PRO A 196 -10.58 20.17 20.47
CA PRO A 196 -10.84 19.62 21.80
C PRO A 196 -12.33 19.43 22.14
N ASN A 197 -13.19 20.28 21.56
CA ASN A 197 -14.64 20.31 21.80
C ASN A 197 -15.47 19.63 20.68
N ILE A 198 -14.85 18.76 19.87
CA ILE A 198 -15.52 18.11 18.74
C ILE A 198 -16.70 17.24 19.19
N ASN A 199 -17.82 17.37 18.49
CA ASN A 199 -19.03 16.57 18.72
C ASN A 199 -19.06 15.34 17.84
N VAL A 200 -19.51 14.21 18.39
CA VAL A 200 -19.72 12.99 17.59
C VAL A 200 -21.09 13.05 16.93
N SER A 201 -21.13 12.99 15.60
CA SER A 201 -22.36 12.95 14.81
C SER A 201 -22.84 11.51 14.62
N SER A 202 -24.15 11.30 14.65
CA SER A 202 -24.78 10.01 14.32
C SER A 202 -24.91 9.78 12.82
N THR A 203 -24.81 10.86 12.01
CA THR A 203 -24.95 10.81 10.55
C THR A 203 -23.72 11.42 9.89
N ASP A 204 -23.33 10.83 8.77
CA ASP A 204 -22.28 11.39 7.92
C ASP A 204 -22.83 12.61 7.18
N ILE A 205 -22.20 13.76 7.42
CA ILE A 205 -22.56 15.01 6.75
C ILE A 205 -21.64 15.13 5.55
N LYS A 206 -22.19 15.47 4.38
CA LYS A 206 -21.38 15.80 3.20
C LYS A 206 -21.51 17.28 2.94
N LEU A 207 -20.40 18.01 2.86
CA LEU A 207 -20.45 19.38 2.36
C LEU A 207 -20.65 19.33 0.84
N ASP A 208 -21.72 19.98 0.37
CA ASP A 208 -21.92 20.16 -1.06
C ASP A 208 -20.79 21.04 -1.61
N LYS A 209 -20.02 20.52 -2.58
CA LYS A 209 -18.89 21.21 -3.23
C LYS A 209 -19.26 22.54 -3.90
N ASN A 210 -20.55 22.86 -4.01
CA ASN A 210 -21.09 24.10 -4.58
C ASN A 210 -21.48 25.17 -3.52
N SER A 211 -21.17 24.94 -2.23
CA SER A 211 -21.65 25.79 -1.13
C SER A 211 -20.64 26.82 -0.59
N PHE A 212 -19.51 26.98 -1.27
CA PHE A 212 -18.48 27.97 -0.93
C PHE A 212 -18.21 28.89 -2.11
#